data_AF-A4IPV2-F1
#
_entry.id   AF-A4IPV2-F1
#
_cell.length_a   1.000
_cell.length_b   1.000
_cell.length_c   1.000
_cell.angle_alpha   90.00
_cell.angle_beta   90.00
_cell.angle_gamma   90.00
#
_symmetry.space_group_name_H-M   'P 1'
#
loop_
_entity.id
_entity.type
_entity.pdbx_description
1 polymer ?
#
loop_
_entity_poly.entity_id
_entity_poly.type
_entity_poly.pdbx_seq_one_letter_code
_entity_poly.pdbx_strand_id
1 'polypeptide(L)'
;MHILARLWWVGYMTYDESNKQDPYWLTNFFCSKDFSARSVIFFSSNFTSNRTITKGILKCLVGFEENGIEIKRDHFVQANKYLNIVGGAMILDMLTEEEVKEMVEKYLLKYFGYKLDSDKVHFVNY
;
A
#
# COMPACT_ATOMS: atom_id res chain seq x y z
N MET A 1 -18.23 0.97 14.99
CA MET A 1 -16.82 1.39 15.11
C MET A 1 -16.75 2.91 14.97
N HIS A 2 -16.18 3.62 15.94
CA HIS A 2 -16.19 5.09 15.98
C HIS A 2 -15.16 5.69 15.00
N ILE A 3 -15.54 6.75 14.28
CA ILE A 3 -14.71 7.43 13.27
C ILE A 3 -13.36 7.90 13.83
N LEU A 4 -13.36 8.42 15.07
CA LEU A 4 -12.16 8.94 15.72
C LEU A 4 -11.14 7.83 15.99
N ALA A 5 -11.59 6.65 16.44
CA ALA A 5 -10.72 5.50 16.66
C ALA A 5 -10.09 5.00 15.35
N ARG A 6 -10.82 5.07 14.23
CA ARG A 6 -10.30 4.71 12.91
C ARG A 6 -9.24 5.70 12.43
N LEU A 7 -9.47 7.00 12.63
CA LEU A 7 -8.49 8.04 12.28
C LEU A 7 -7.20 7.86 13.09
N TRP A 8 -7.32 7.62 14.40
CA TRP A 8 -6.16 7.35 15.25
C TRP A 8 -5.40 6.11 14.77
N TRP A 9 -6.11 5.02 14.48
CA TRP A 9 -5.50 3.78 13.99
C TRP A 9 -4.78 3.99 12.66
N VAL A 10 -5.42 4.64 11.69
CA VAL A 10 -4.78 4.94 10.41
C VAL A 10 -3.53 5.78 10.63
N GLY A 11 -3.63 6.88 11.39
CA GLY A 11 -2.48 7.75 11.68
C GLY A 11 -1.32 6.98 12.32
N TYR A 12 -1.59 6.11 13.29
CA TYR A 12 -0.57 5.25 13.91
C TYR A 12 0.09 4.30 12.91
N MET A 13 -0.71 3.68 12.03
CA MET A 13 -0.22 2.72 11.04
C MET A 13 0.60 3.37 9.93
N THR A 14 0.26 4.61 9.56
CA THR A 14 0.90 5.34 8.45
C THR A 14 1.96 6.35 8.89
N TYR A 15 2.11 6.63 10.19
CA TYR A 15 3.18 7.49 10.69
C TYR A 15 4.56 6.91 10.36
N ASP A 16 5.43 7.71 9.75
CA ASP A 16 6.79 7.31 9.39
C ASP A 16 7.83 8.00 10.29
N GLU A 17 8.36 7.24 11.25
CA GLU A 17 9.40 7.69 12.17
C GLU A 17 10.72 8.05 11.48
N SER A 18 10.99 7.47 10.31
CA SER A 18 12.26 7.66 9.60
C SER A 18 12.29 9.01 8.87
N ASN A 19 11.13 9.52 8.44
CA ASN A 19 11.01 10.80 7.76
C ASN A 19 10.72 11.93 8.76
N LYS A 20 11.79 12.53 9.31
CA LYS A 20 11.65 13.63 10.29
C LYS A 20 11.09 14.93 9.71
N GLN A 21 11.18 15.14 8.40
CA GLN A 21 10.72 16.37 7.76
C GLN A 21 9.21 16.34 7.51
N ASP A 22 8.69 15.21 7.01
CA ASP A 22 7.25 14.98 6.85
C ASP A 22 6.90 13.56 7.30
N PRO A 23 6.68 13.33 8.60
CA PRO A 23 6.37 11.99 9.11
C PRO A 23 4.94 11.54 8.78
N TYR A 24 4.09 12.43 8.25
CA TYR A 24 2.69 12.15 7.92
C TYR A 24 2.46 11.94 6.43
N TRP A 25 3.50 11.91 5.60
CA TRP A 25 3.41 11.79 4.15
C TRP A 25 2.54 10.61 3.68
N LEU A 26 2.71 9.41 4.26
CA LEU A 26 1.85 8.25 3.97
C LEU A 26 0.41 8.43 4.45
N THR A 27 0.22 9.13 5.56
CA THR A 27 -1.11 9.46 6.09
C THR A 27 -1.85 10.37 5.12
N ASN A 28 -1.16 11.40 4.62
CA ASN A 28 -1.68 12.32 3.62
C ASN A 28 -2.06 11.59 2.34
N PHE A 29 -1.18 10.71 1.84
CA PHE A 29 -1.48 9.86 0.68
C PHE A 29 -2.71 8.97 0.90
N PHE A 30 -2.81 8.32 2.07
CA PHE A 30 -3.92 7.43 2.36
C PHE A 30 -5.27 8.18 2.42
N CYS A 31 -5.26 9.35 3.08
CA CYS A 31 -6.43 10.20 3.30
C CYS A 31 -6.79 11.13 2.12
N SER A 32 -5.96 11.22 1.08
CA SER A 32 -6.16 12.15 -0.04
C SER A 32 -7.40 11.86 -0.90
N LYS A 33 -7.91 10.62 -0.88
CA LYS A 33 -9.13 10.20 -1.58
C LYS A 33 -10.13 9.60 -0.57
N ASP A 34 -11.07 8.77 -1.03
CA ASP A 34 -12.12 8.16 -0.20
C ASP A 34 -11.56 7.34 0.99
N PHE A 35 -11.35 8.05 2.10
CA PHE A 35 -10.79 7.52 3.34
C PHE A 35 -11.64 6.38 3.89
N SER A 36 -12.97 6.56 3.90
CA SER A 36 -13.88 5.57 4.46
C SER A 36 -13.80 4.24 3.70
N ALA A 37 -13.82 4.28 2.37
CA ALA A 37 -13.69 3.07 1.56
C ALA A 37 -12.30 2.44 1.66
N ARG A 38 -11.23 3.26 1.58
CA ARG A 38 -9.84 2.80 1.68
C ARG A 38 -9.56 2.14 3.03
N SER A 39 -9.98 2.76 4.14
CA SER A 39 -9.80 2.18 5.47
C SER A 39 -10.48 0.82 5.61
N VAL A 40 -11.72 0.68 5.13
CA VAL A 40 -12.46 -0.59 5.25
C VAL A 40 -11.78 -1.70 4.45
N ILE A 41 -11.36 -1.42 3.22
CA ILE A 41 -10.72 -2.42 2.37
C ILE A 41 -9.35 -2.77 2.89
N PHE A 42 -8.53 -1.75 3.15
CA PHE A 42 -7.14 -1.92 3.50
C PHE A 42 -7.02 -2.69 4.82
N PHE A 43 -7.73 -2.25 5.87
CA PHE A 43 -7.68 -2.88 7.19
C PHE A 43 -8.59 -4.11 7.36
N SER A 44 -9.13 -4.68 6.26
CA SER A 44 -9.94 -5.90 6.33
C SER A 44 -9.11 -7.18 6.40
N SER A 45 -7.78 -7.11 6.19
CA SER A 45 -6.90 -8.27 6.13
C SER A 45 -6.04 -8.40 7.39
N ASN A 46 -5.82 -9.64 7.86
CA ASN A 46 -5.16 -9.91 9.15
C ASN A 46 -3.72 -9.39 9.25
N PHE A 47 -3.00 -9.27 8.13
CA PHE A 47 -1.62 -8.75 8.13
C PHE A 47 -1.54 -7.22 8.27
N THR A 48 -2.65 -6.50 8.12
CA THR A 48 -2.64 -5.02 8.20
C THR A 48 -2.56 -4.48 9.63
N SER A 49 -2.43 -5.35 10.64
CA SER A 49 -1.98 -4.96 11.98
C SER A 49 -0.46 -4.79 12.07
N ASN A 50 0.29 -5.25 11.07
CA ASN A 50 1.74 -5.05 11.00
C ASN A 50 2.05 -3.72 10.27
N ARG A 51 2.76 -2.82 10.96
CA ARG A 51 3.15 -1.50 10.44
C ARG A 51 4.14 -1.60 9.29
N THR A 52 5.08 -2.53 9.35
CA THR A 52 6.07 -2.78 8.28
C THR A 52 5.37 -3.15 6.98
N ILE A 53 4.41 -4.08 7.06
CA ILE A 53 3.65 -4.51 5.88
C ILE A 53 2.79 -3.36 5.35
N THR A 54 2.10 -2.65 6.24
CA THR A 54 1.27 -1.50 5.87
C THR A 54 2.08 -0.44 5.13
N LYS A 55 3.21 -0.01 5.69
CA LYS A 55 4.06 1.00 5.08
C LYS A 55 4.64 0.51 3.76
N GLY A 56 5.09 -0.74 3.66
CA GLY A 56 5.62 -1.31 2.42
C GLY A 56 4.61 -1.26 1.27
N ILE A 57 3.34 -1.61 1.54
CA ILE A 57 2.28 -1.48 0.52
C ILE A 57 2.07 -0.02 0.15
N LEU A 58 1.96 0.89 1.12
CA LEU A 58 1.69 2.30 0.83
C LEU A 58 2.86 2.97 0.09
N LYS A 59 4.11 2.66 0.42
CA LYS A 59 5.29 3.11 -0.33
C LYS A 59 5.27 2.63 -1.77
N CYS A 60 4.84 1.40 -2.03
CA CYS A 60 4.66 0.90 -3.39
C CYS A 60 3.61 1.72 -4.16
N LEU A 61 2.44 1.97 -3.54
CA LEU A 61 1.37 2.72 -4.19
C LEU A 61 1.72 4.20 -4.38
N VAL A 62 2.47 4.82 -3.47
CA VAL A 62 3.01 6.18 -3.68
C VAL A 62 3.98 6.19 -4.85
N GLY A 63 4.90 5.23 -4.92
CA GLY A 63 5.82 5.12 -6.06
C GLY A 63 5.08 4.99 -7.39
N PHE A 64 3.97 4.26 -7.43
CA PHE A 64 3.12 4.20 -8.61
C PHE A 64 2.49 5.55 -8.96
N GLU A 65 1.98 6.30 -7.97
CA GLU A 65 1.42 7.64 -8.18
C GLU A 65 2.48 8.63 -8.70
N GLU A 66 3.69 8.58 -8.14
CA GLU A 66 4.85 9.38 -8.58
C GLU A 66 5.26 9.06 -10.03
N ASN A 67 5.12 7.80 -10.45
CA ASN A 67 5.38 7.37 -11.82
C ASN A 67 4.17 7.59 -12.77
N GLY A 68 3.13 8.30 -12.31
CA GLY A 68 1.97 8.70 -13.12
C GLY A 68 0.81 7.71 -13.17
N ILE A 69 0.83 6.64 -12.36
CA ILE A 69 -0.30 5.70 -12.25
C ILE A 69 -1.34 6.27 -11.29
N GLU A 70 -2.57 6.44 -11.78
CA GLU A 70 -3.67 6.84 -10.92
C GLU A 70 -4.05 5.70 -9.93
N ILE A 71 -3.83 5.93 -8.63
CA ILE A 71 -4.16 4.94 -7.60
C ILE A 71 -5.67 4.89 -7.36
N LYS A 72 -6.26 3.79 -7.82
CA LYS A 72 -7.68 3.40 -7.66
C LYS A 72 -7.87 2.37 -6.57
N ARG A 73 -9.13 2.19 -6.14
CA ARG A 73 -9.58 1.19 -5.17
C ARG A 73 -9.04 -0.22 -5.47
N ASP A 74 -8.99 -0.61 -6.75
CA ASP A 74 -8.57 -1.96 -7.14
C ASP A 74 -7.11 -2.25 -6.75
N HIS A 75 -6.21 -1.26 -6.76
CA HIS A 75 -4.82 -1.47 -6.32
C HIS A 75 -4.74 -1.96 -4.87
N PHE A 76 -5.52 -1.35 -3.97
CA PHE A 76 -5.60 -1.77 -2.57
C PHE A 76 -6.20 -3.18 -2.44
N VAL A 77 -7.24 -3.48 -3.23
CA VAL A 77 -7.87 -4.81 -3.23
C VAL A 77 -6.89 -5.88 -3.70
N GLN A 78 -6.16 -5.62 -4.77
CA GLN A 78 -5.22 -6.59 -5.36
C GLN A 78 -3.99 -6.79 -4.49
N ALA A 79 -3.43 -5.71 -3.92
CA ALA A 79 -2.35 -5.81 -2.94
C ALA A 79 -2.77 -6.66 -1.74
N ASN A 80 -3.99 -6.44 -1.22
CA ASN A 80 -4.50 -7.22 -0.10
C ASN A 80 -4.75 -8.69 -0.43
N LYS A 81 -5.30 -8.98 -1.61
CA LYS A 81 -5.48 -10.36 -2.09
C LYS A 81 -4.15 -11.09 -2.19
N TYR A 82 -3.14 -10.46 -2.78
CA TYR A 82 -1.82 -11.04 -2.93
C TYR A 82 -1.19 -11.38 -1.58
N LEU A 83 -1.18 -10.45 -0.63
CA LEU A 83 -0.58 -10.69 0.68
C LEU A 83 -1.35 -11.71 1.52
N ASN A 84 -2.67 -11.80 1.40
CA ASN A 84 -3.43 -12.88 2.04
C ASN A 84 -3.04 -14.26 1.50
N ILE A 85 -2.77 -14.38 0.19
CA ILE A 85 -2.33 -15.65 -0.42
C ILE A 85 -0.90 -15.98 0.03
N VAL A 86 0.01 -15.01 -0.07
CA VAL A 86 1.42 -15.19 0.30
C VAL A 86 1.57 -15.46 1.80
N GLY A 87 0.77 -14.81 2.65
CA GLY A 87 0.77 -15.04 4.09
C GLY A 87 0.29 -16.43 4.51
N GLY A 88 -0.36 -17.18 3.61
CA GLY A 88 -0.65 -18.60 3.82
C GLY A 88 0.56 -19.52 3.59
N ALA A 89 1.58 -19.04 2.87
CA ALA A 89 2.78 -19.80 2.50
C ALA A 89 4.08 -19.30 3.17
N MET A 90 4.07 -18.10 3.74
CA MET A 90 5.24 -17.44 4.31
C MET A 90 4.89 -16.64 5.57
N ILE A 91 5.84 -16.55 6.51
CA ILE A 91 5.72 -15.72 7.72
C ILE A 91 6.01 -14.26 7.34
N LEU A 92 4.96 -13.49 7.05
CA LEU A 92 5.09 -12.10 6.60
C LEU A 92 5.77 -11.18 7.63
N ASP A 93 5.70 -11.51 8.91
CA ASP A 93 6.27 -10.68 9.99
C ASP A 93 7.80 -10.61 10.00
N MET A 94 8.47 -11.50 9.26
CA MET A 94 9.92 -11.47 9.08
C MET A 94 10.38 -10.55 7.95
N LEU A 95 9.46 -10.06 7.12
CA LEU A 95 9.78 -9.20 6.00
C LEU A 95 10.08 -7.78 6.46
N THR A 96 11.06 -7.18 5.81
CA THR A 96 11.32 -5.74 5.85
C THR A 96 10.30 -4.97 5.02
N GLU A 97 10.27 -3.66 5.23
CA GLU A 97 9.35 -2.78 4.51
C GLU A 97 9.62 -2.76 3.01
N GLU A 98 10.90 -2.77 2.65
CA GLU A 98 11.40 -2.80 1.28
C GLU A 98 11.05 -4.12 0.59
N GLU A 99 11.22 -5.27 1.26
CA GLU A 99 10.82 -6.57 0.70
C GLU A 99 9.32 -6.62 0.42
N VAL A 100 8.49 -6.13 1.34
CA VAL A 100 7.04 -6.05 1.11
C VAL A 100 6.73 -5.15 -0.08
N LYS A 101 7.38 -3.98 -0.16
CA LYS A 101 7.21 -3.05 -1.28
C LYS A 101 7.51 -3.72 -2.61
N GLU A 102 8.67 -4.37 -2.74
CA GLU A 102 9.11 -5.04 -3.97
C GLU A 102 8.19 -6.21 -4.36
N MET A 103 7.77 -7.01 -3.37
CA MET A 103 6.86 -8.13 -3.60
C MET A 103 5.50 -7.66 -4.13
N VAL A 104 4.94 -6.61 -3.52
CA VAL A 104 3.66 -6.03 -3.93
C VAL A 104 3.79 -5.35 -5.29
N GLU A 105 4.86 -4.59 -5.51
CA GLU A 105 5.15 -3.92 -6.79
C GLU A 105 5.21 -4.93 -7.93
N LYS A 106 6.04 -5.98 -7.80
CA LYS A 106 6.17 -7.02 -8.82
C LYS A 106 4.84 -7.69 -9.16
N TYR A 107 4.01 -7.94 -8.15
CA TYR A 107 2.68 -8.51 -8.35
C TYR A 107 1.75 -7.55 -9.09
N LEU A 108 1.66 -6.29 -8.64
CA LEU A 108 0.74 -5.31 -9.23
C LEU A 108 1.15 -4.93 -10.66
N LEU A 109 2.45 -4.78 -10.94
CA LEU A 109 2.94 -4.54 -12.30
C LEU A 109 2.51 -5.66 -13.24
N LYS A 110 2.66 -6.92 -12.81
CA LYS A 110 2.23 -8.09 -13.58
C LYS A 110 0.71 -8.15 -13.74
N TYR A 111 -0.04 -7.89 -12.67
CA TYR A 111 -1.50 -7.99 -12.67
C TYR A 111 -2.15 -6.94 -13.56
N PHE A 112 -1.67 -5.70 -13.52
CA PHE A 112 -2.21 -4.59 -14.32
C PHE A 112 -1.51 -4.38 -15.66
N GLY A 113 -0.46 -5.14 -15.97
CA GLY A 113 0.30 -5.00 -17.22
C GLY A 113 1.07 -3.68 -17.32
N TYR A 114 1.56 -3.17 -16.18
CA TYR A 114 2.39 -1.96 -16.13
C TYR A 114 3.84 -2.28 -16.48
N LYS A 115 4.51 -1.33 -17.15
CA LYS A 115 5.97 -1.32 -17.30
C LYS A 115 6.51 -0.05 -16.65
N LEU A 116 7.43 -0.21 -15.71
CA LEU A 116 8.23 0.90 -15.18
C LEU A 116 9.34 1.16 -16.21
N ASP A 117 9.18 2.19 -17.03
CA ASP A 117 10.32 2.75 -17.78
C ASP A 117 10.93 3.87 -16.94
N SER A 118 12.23 4.13 -17.10
CA SER A 118 13.01 5.05 -16.26
C SER A 118 12.49 6.49 -16.22
N ASP A 119 11.41 6.83 -16.93
CA ASP A 119 10.78 8.14 -16.89
C ASP A 119 9.25 8.18 -17.11
N LYS A 120 8.51 7.05 -17.13
CA LYS A 120 7.01 6.97 -17.07
C LYS A 120 6.44 5.55 -17.23
N VAL A 121 5.28 5.28 -16.61
CA VAL A 121 4.53 4.04 -16.81
C VAL A 121 3.62 4.10 -18.03
N HIS A 122 3.69 3.07 -18.88
CA HIS A 122 2.76 2.85 -19.99
C HIS A 122 1.87 1.62 -19.73
N PHE A 123 0.56 1.74 -19.97
CA PHE A 123 -0.36 0.61 -20.05
C PHE A 123 -0.05 -0.20 -21.32
N VAL A 124 0.26 -1.48 -21.20
CA VAL A 124 0.41 -2.36 -22.37
C VAL A 124 -0.93 -3.05 -22.62
N ASN A 125 -1.67 -2.56 -23.61
CA ASN A 125 -2.78 -3.32 -24.17
C ASN A 125 -2.19 -4.46 -25.02
N TYR A 126 -2.53 -5.70 -24.66
CA TYR A 126 -2.40 -6.86 -25.56
C TYR A 126 -3.71 -7.04 -26.32
#